data_AF-A0A7R6V8U4-F1
#
_entry.id   AF-A0A7R6V8U4-F1
#
_cell.length_a   1.000
_cell.length_b   1.000
_cell.length_c   1.000
_cell.angle_alpha   90.00
_cell.angle_beta   90.00
_cell.angle_gamma   90.00
#
_symmetry.space_group_name_H-M   'P 1'
#
loop_
_entity.id
_entity.type
_entity.pdbx_description
1 polymer ?
#
loop_
_entity_poly.entity_id
_entity_poly.type
_entity_poly.pdbx_seq_one_letter_code
_entity_poly.pdbx_strand_id
1 'polypeptide(L)' 'MQDKRMTQKTIRVEDDLWDKFKKIAKYKDSDASKEIRKFIKRYLAENSQLFLEMESKKKKMK' A
#
# COMPACT_ATOMS: atom_id res chain seq x y z
N MET A 1 11.05 4.22 -20.32
CA MET A 1 10.27 4.27 -19.07
C MET A 1 10.67 3.05 -18.24
N GLN A 2 11.11 3.20 -16.99
CA GLN A 2 11.49 2.04 -16.17
C GLN A 2 10.25 1.16 -15.91
N ASP A 3 10.30 -0.09 -16.38
CA ASP A 3 9.24 -1.07 -16.24
C ASP A 3 9.10 -1.45 -14.77
N LYS A 4 8.06 -0.94 -14.10
CA LYS A 4 7.82 -1.23 -12.68
C LYS A 4 7.15 -2.59 -12.59
N ARG A 5 7.91 -3.60 -12.17
CA ARG A 5 7.37 -4.92 -11.82
C ARG A 5 6.23 -4.76 -10.82
N MET A 6 5.01 -5.09 -11.24
CA MET A 6 3.85 -5.15 -10.37
C MET A 6 3.69 -6.57 -9.82
N THR A 7 3.28 -6.68 -8.56
CA THR A 7 2.95 -7.96 -7.94
C THR A 7 1.48 -7.95 -7.57
N GLN A 8 0.75 -8.99 -7.93
CA GLN A 8 -0.62 -9.19 -7.49
C GLN A 8 -0.64 -9.66 -6.03
N LYS A 9 -1.47 -9.02 -5.22
CA LYS A 9 -1.69 -9.38 -3.82
C LYS A 9 -3.18 -9.43 -3.56
N THR A 10 -3.63 -10.48 -2.88
CA THR A 10 -5.02 -10.61 -2.41
C THR A 10 -5.08 -10.12 -0.96
N ILE A 11 -6.06 -9.27 -0.66
CA ILE A 11 -6.33 -8.78 0.70
C ILE A 11 -7.68 -9.30 1.17
N ARG A 12 -7.80 -9.55 2.47
CA ARG A 12 -9.08 -9.84 3.13
C ARG A 12 -9.57 -8.56 3.79
N VAL A 13 -10.78 -8.14 3.45
CA VAL A 13 -11.44 -6.92 3.94
C VAL A 13 -12.92 -7.26 4.10
N GLU A 14 -13.59 -6.63 5.07
CA GLU A 14 -15.05 -6.73 5.20
C GLU A 14 -15.74 -6.19 3.92
N ASP A 15 -16.76 -6.90 3.45
CA ASP A 15 -17.42 -6.60 2.18
C ASP A 15 -18.02 -5.17 2.17
N ASP A 16 -18.66 -4.76 3.26
CA ASP A 16 -19.25 -3.42 3.38
C ASP A 16 -18.21 -2.30 3.27
N LEU A 17 -17.02 -2.51 3.84
CA LEU A 17 -15.91 -1.55 3.75
C LEU A 17 -15.38 -1.50 2.33
N TRP A 18 -15.23 -2.66 1.68
CA TRP A 18 -14.74 -2.74 0.32
C TRP A 18 -15.67 -2.06 -0.67
N ASP A 19 -16.98 -2.22 -0.51
CA ASP A 19 -17.98 -1.59 -1.35
C ASP A 19 -18.01 -0.07 -1.19
N LYS A 20 -17.96 0.43 0.05
CA LYS A 20 -17.82 1.88 0.33
C LYS A 20 -16.54 2.43 -0.29
N PHE A 21 -15.43 1.73 -0.13
CA PHE A 21 -14.14 2.11 -0.69
C PHE A 21 -14.18 2.20 -2.23
N LYS A 22 -14.70 1.17 -2.91
CA LYS A 22 -14.84 1.16 -4.37
C LYS A 22 -15.72 2.30 -4.88
N LYS A 23 -16.85 2.58 -4.20
CA LYS A 23 -17.75 3.68 -4.55
C LYS A 23 -17.02 5.03 -4.52
N ILE A 24 -16.24 5.28 -3.46
CA ILE A 24 -15.46 6.52 -3.33
C ILE A 24 -14.34 6.58 -4.36
N ALA A 25 -13.62 5.47 -4.59
CA ALA A 25 -12.54 5.42 -5.57
C ALA A 25 -13.06 5.76 -6.98
N LYS A 26 -14.19 5.16 -7.37
CA LYS A 26 -14.87 5.44 -8.64
C LYS A 26 -15.34 6.89 -8.74
N TYR A 27 -15.91 7.44 -7.67
CA TYR A 27 -16.32 8.85 -7.62
C TYR A 27 -15.14 9.80 -7.86
N LYS A 28 -13.93 9.43 -7.44
CA LYS A 28 -12.69 10.20 -7.64
C LYS A 28 -11.97 9.89 -8.97
N ASP A 29 -12.65 9.24 -9.92
CA ASP A 29 -12.07 8.77 -11.19
C ASP A 29 -10.78 7.94 -11.01
N SER A 30 -10.77 7.10 -9.97
CA SER A 30 -9.63 6.27 -9.59
C SER A 30 -10.05 4.81 -9.45
N ASP A 31 -9.04 3.94 -9.48
CA ASP A 31 -9.23 2.50 -9.26
C ASP A 31 -8.83 2.12 -7.83
N ALA A 32 -9.50 1.10 -7.28
CA ALA A 32 -9.20 0.55 -5.97
C ALA A 32 -7.69 0.25 -5.80
N SER A 33 -7.05 -0.32 -6.82
CA SER A 33 -5.62 -0.65 -6.82
C SER A 33 -4.74 0.60 -6.78
N LYS A 34 -5.14 1.69 -7.45
CA LYS A 34 -4.42 2.97 -7.43
C LYS A 34 -4.50 3.62 -6.05
N GLU A 35 -5.69 3.62 -5.44
CA GLU A 35 -5.89 4.16 -4.09
C GLU A 35 -5.16 3.35 -3.03
N ILE A 36 -5.19 2.02 -3.09
CA ILE A 36 -4.38 1.15 -2.21
C ILE A 36 -2.89 1.48 -2.37
N ARG A 37 -2.41 1.67 -3.60
CA ARG A 37 -1.00 2.05 -3.82
C ARG A 37 -0.66 3.42 -3.24
N LYS A 38 -1.55 4.41 -3.35
CA LYS A 38 -1.39 5.72 -2.71
C LYS A 38 -1.32 5.58 -1.19
N PHE A 39 -2.21 4.78 -0.62
CA PHE A 39 -2.24 4.48 0.81
C PHE A 39 -0.91 3.86 1.27
N ILE A 40 -0.44 2.80 0.59
CA ILE A 40 0.83 2.13 0.93
C ILE A 40 2.00 3.12 0.88
N LYS A 41 2.09 3.94 -0.17
CA LYS A 41 3.16 4.95 -0.29
C LYS A 41 3.14 5.95 0.85
N ARG A 42 1.96 6.45 1.21
CA ARG A 42 1.80 7.40 2.31
C ARG A 42 2.19 6.75 3.64
N TYR A 43 1.69 5.55 3.92
CA TYR A 43 2.04 4.80 5.13
C TYR A 43 3.55 4.58 5.26
N LEU A 44 4.22 4.21 4.16
CA LEU A 44 5.68 4.04 4.15
C LEU A 44 6.44 5.35 4.37
N ALA A 45 5.95 6.46 3.83
CA ALA A 45 6.59 7.76 4.04
C ALA A 45 6.49 8.19 5.51
N GLU A 46 5.30 8.06 6.11
CA GLU A 46 5.03 8.36 7.52
C GLU A 46 5.85 7.46 8.47
N ASN A 47 6.14 6.22 8.07
CA ASN A 47 6.87 5.23 8.88
C ASN A 47 8.31 4.97 8.37
N SER A 48 8.87 5.89 7.60
CA SER A 48 10.19 5.71 6.96
C SER A 48 11.31 5.46 7.98
N GLN A 49 11.31 6.19 9.09
CA GLN A 49 12.30 6.03 10.16
C GLN A 49 12.21 4.64 10.83
N LEU A 50 10.99 4.16 11.09
CA LEU A 50 10.74 2.85 11.68
C LEU A 50 11.25 1.73 10.76
N PHE A 51 10.99 1.86 9.46
CA PHE A 51 11.47 0.90 8.47
C PHE A 51 13.01 0.82 8.44
N LEU A 52 13.70 1.97 8.49
CA LEU A 52 15.16 2.03 8.53
C LEU A 52 15.74 1.38 9.80
N GLU A 53 15.09 1.58 10.95
CA GLU A 53 15.50 0.95 12.20
C GLU A 53 15.36 -0.58 12.13
N MET A 54 14.25 -1.07 11.59
CA MET A 54 14.00 -2.51 11.42
C MET A 54 15.04 -3.18 10.51
N GLU A 55 15.35 -2.57 9.36
CA GLU A 55 16.35 -3.11 8.43
C GLU A 55 17.76 -3.08 9.03
N SER A 56 18.08 -2.04 9.81
CA SER A 56 19.36 -1.93 10.52
C SER A 56 19.54 -3.01 11.59
N LYS A 57 18.47 -3.32 12.35
CA LYS A 57 18.48 -4.42 13.33
C LYS A 57 18.64 -5.79 12.66
N LYS A 58 17.95 -6.01 11.54
CA LYS A 58 18.04 -7.25 10.76
C LYS A 58 19.45 -7.52 10.24
N LYS A 59 20.19 -6.48 9.86
CA LYS A 59 21.59 -6.58 9.41
C LYS A 59 22.58 -6.92 10.53
N LYS A 60 22.26 -6.60 11.80
CA LYS A 60 23.11 -6.92 12.97
C LYS A 60 22.93 -8.35 13.48
N MET A 61 21.87 -9.05 13.05
CA MET A 61 21.57 -10.44 13.43
C MET A 61 22.01 -11.47 12.38
N LYS A 62 22.60 -11.01 11.28
CA LYS A 62 23.17 -11.85 10.22
C LYS A 62 24.69 -11.77 10.29
#